data_AF-A0A937WFK9-F1
#
_entry.id   AF-A0A937WFK9-F1
#
_cell.length_a   1.000
_cell.length_b   1.000
_cell.length_c   1.000
_cell.angle_alpha   90.00
_cell.angle_beta   90.00
_cell.angle_gamma   90.00
#
_symmetry.space_group_name_H-M   'P 1'
#
loop_
_entity.id
_entity.type
_entity.pdbx_description
1 polymer ?
#
loop_
_entity_poly.entity_id
_entity_poly.type
_entity_poly.pdbx_seq_one_letter_code
_entity_poly.pdbx_strand_id
1 'polypeptide(L)'
;MRHDITQSNIPVIIRQAIADWEAGKFSNEFYAKLVERDISDIQVERALRSRSSGICKYRHRGQLRYGFWHPASKLFIVWRPAEEGYESEYKTCFYVRSGMAYMRGLENVEILRLPRE
;
A
#
# COMPACT_ATOMS: atom_id res chain seq x y z
N MET A 1 -6.54 -25.30 14.99
CA MET A 1 -6.40 -23.92 15.51
C MET A 1 -6.33 -22.98 14.31
N ARG A 2 -7.45 -22.41 13.88
CA ARG A 2 -7.50 -21.41 12.80
C ARG A 2 -7.60 -20.07 13.50
N HIS A 3 -6.51 -19.30 13.52
CA HIS A 3 -6.56 -17.95 14.05
C HIS A 3 -7.32 -17.07 13.06
N ASP A 4 -8.53 -16.68 13.44
CA ASP A 4 -9.25 -15.55 12.85
C ASP A 4 -8.45 -14.26 13.10
N ILE A 5 -7.57 -13.94 12.16
CA ILE A 5 -6.77 -12.69 12.14
C ILE A 5 -7.11 -11.95 10.86
N THR A 6 -8.35 -11.46 10.72
CA THR A 6 -8.74 -10.76 9.47
C THR A 6 -9.13 -9.30 9.69
N GLN A 7 -9.27 -8.82 10.94
CA GLN A 7 -9.51 -7.39 11.21
C GLN A 7 -8.57 -6.72 12.23
N SER A 8 -7.91 -7.49 13.13
CA SER A 8 -7.10 -6.94 14.22
C SER A 8 -5.78 -6.28 13.79
N ASN A 9 -5.30 -6.55 12.57
CA ASN A 9 -3.94 -6.18 12.17
C ASN A 9 -3.84 -4.92 11.30
N ILE A 10 -4.96 -4.35 10.85
CA ILE A 10 -4.94 -3.15 9.98
C ILE A 10 -4.22 -1.97 10.66
N PRO A 11 -4.47 -1.64 11.95
CA PRO A 11 -3.73 -0.57 12.63
C PRO A 11 -2.22 -0.84 12.72
N VAL A 12 -1.82 -2.11 12.84
CA VAL A 12 -0.41 -2.51 12.87
C VAL A 12 0.23 -2.33 11.50
N ILE A 13 -0.44 -2.78 10.43
CA ILE A 13 -0.01 -2.63 9.04
C ILE A 13 0.19 -1.15 8.70
N ILE A 14 -0.81 -0.31 9.01
CA ILE A 14 -0.73 1.14 8.76
C ILE A 14 0.43 1.76 9.54
N ARG A 15 0.57 1.42 10.83
CA ARG A 15 1.64 1.96 11.67
C ARG A 15 3.02 1.59 11.12
N GLN A 16 3.23 0.34 10.73
CA GLN A 16 4.50 -0.11 10.17
C GLN A 16 4.79 0.56 8.83
N ALA A 17 3.79 0.61 7.93
CA ALA A 17 3.95 1.29 6.64
C ALA A 17 4.35 2.76 6.84
N ILE A 18 3.70 3.47 7.77
CA ILE A 18 4.04 4.86 8.09
C ILE A 18 5.46 4.96 8.66
N ALA A 19 5.85 4.09 9.58
CA ALA A 19 7.20 4.09 10.12
C ALA A 19 8.26 3.86 9.03
N ASP A 20 8.02 2.94 8.10
CA ASP A 20 8.91 2.66 6.97
C ASP A 20 8.96 3.86 5.98
N TRP A 21 7.84 4.57 5.82
CA TRP A 21 7.77 5.79 5.02
C TRP A 21 8.63 6.89 5.63
N GLU A 22 8.45 7.16 6.92
CA GLU A 22 9.22 8.16 7.68
C GLU A 22 10.71 7.80 7.76
N ALA A 23 11.05 6.50 7.76
CA ALA A 23 12.41 5.99 7.74
C ALA A 23 13.07 5.99 6.35
N GLY A 24 12.38 6.47 5.31
CA GLY A 24 12.93 6.58 3.97
C GLY A 24 13.13 5.24 3.25
N LYS A 25 12.36 4.20 3.60
CA LYS A 25 12.48 2.85 3.04
C LYS A 25 11.89 2.80 1.62
N PHE A 26 12.61 3.35 0.66
CA PHE A 26 12.18 3.45 -0.73
C PHE A 26 13.05 2.59 -1.63
N SER A 27 12.45 1.94 -2.63
CA SER A 27 13.24 1.31 -3.69
C SER A 27 13.98 2.37 -4.52
N ASN A 28 15.10 1.99 -5.14
CA ASN A 28 15.95 2.92 -5.93
C ASN A 28 15.18 3.72 -7.00
N GLU A 29 14.12 3.14 -7.57
CA GLU A 29 13.33 3.78 -8.62
C GLU A 29 12.15 4.60 -8.10
N PHE A 30 11.89 4.57 -6.79
CA PHE A 30 10.65 5.09 -6.22
C PHE A 30 10.50 6.60 -6.45
N TYR A 31 11.52 7.39 -6.12
CA TYR A 31 11.47 8.85 -6.29
C TYR A 31 11.43 9.27 -7.76
N ALA A 32 12.22 8.62 -8.62
CA ALA A 32 12.17 8.87 -10.07
C ALA A 32 10.73 8.71 -10.59
N LYS A 33 10.05 7.66 -10.12
CA LYS A 33 8.65 7.34 -10.43
C LYS A 33 7.61 8.27 -9.81
N LEU A 34 7.93 8.96 -8.70
CA LEU A 34 7.06 10.01 -8.15
C LEU A 34 7.13 11.25 -9.02
N VAL A 35 8.36 11.69 -9.34
CA VAL A 35 8.63 12.86 -10.19
C VAL A 35 8.02 12.68 -11.58
N GLU A 36 8.23 11.53 -12.22
CA GLU A 36 7.66 11.20 -13.54
C GLU A 36 6.13 11.30 -13.57
N ARG A 37 5.48 11.03 -12.42
CA ARG A 37 4.02 10.96 -12.30
C ARG A 37 3.38 12.17 -11.64
N ASP A 38 4.17 13.20 -11.32
CA ASP A 38 3.71 14.39 -10.59
C ASP A 38 3.00 14.04 -9.27
N ILE A 39 3.55 13.06 -8.54
CA ILE A 39 3.03 12.63 -7.23
C ILE A 39 3.90 13.23 -6.13
N SER A 40 3.28 13.98 -5.21
CA SER A 40 3.97 14.55 -4.06
C SER A 40 3.96 13.63 -2.84
N ASP A 41 4.95 13.78 -1.97
CA ASP A 41 5.03 13.08 -0.68
C ASP A 41 3.78 13.31 0.17
N ILE A 42 3.22 14.52 0.14
CA ILE A 42 1.97 14.86 0.85
C ILE A 42 0.80 14.00 0.38
N GLN A 43 0.70 13.72 -0.93
CA GLN A 43 -0.36 12.84 -1.45
C GLN A 43 -0.15 11.40 -0.99
N VAL A 44 1.10 10.94 -0.92
CA VAL A 44 1.44 9.60 -0.43
C VAL A 44 1.07 9.47 1.05
N GLU A 45 1.51 10.41 1.88
CA GLU A 45 1.19 10.45 3.31
C GLU A 45 -0.31 10.49 3.57
N ARG A 46 -1.04 11.34 2.84
CA ARG A 46 -2.51 11.41 2.94
C ARG A 46 -3.14 10.05 2.64
N ALA A 47 -2.68 9.37 1.60
CA ALA A 47 -3.22 8.07 1.23
C ALA A 47 -2.89 6.97 2.27
N LEU A 48 -1.71 6.99 2.88
CA LEU A 48 -1.33 6.07 3.96
C LEU A 48 -2.13 6.31 5.25
N ARG A 49 -2.28 7.56 5.66
CA ARG A 49 -2.90 7.95 6.93
C ARG A 49 -4.42 8.02 6.87
N SER A 50 -5.01 8.17 5.69
CA SER A 50 -6.47 8.34 5.58
C SER A 50 -7.23 7.07 6.01
N ARG A 51 -8.29 7.30 6.79
CA ARG A 51 -9.30 6.27 7.11
C ARG A 51 -10.18 5.90 5.91
N SER A 52 -10.22 6.77 4.89
CA SER A 52 -10.98 6.54 3.65
C SER A 52 -10.26 5.66 2.64
N SER A 53 -8.95 5.42 2.83
CA SER A 53 -8.18 4.62 1.88
C SER A 53 -8.53 3.14 1.97
N GLY A 54 -8.70 2.49 0.83
CA GLY A 54 -8.75 1.03 0.75
C GLY A 54 -7.38 0.42 1.06
N ILE A 55 -7.38 -0.78 1.65
CA ILE A 55 -6.16 -1.54 1.92
C ILE A 55 -6.36 -2.95 1.41
N CYS A 56 -5.43 -3.42 0.59
CA CYS A 56 -5.38 -4.80 0.14
C CYS A 56 -4.02 -5.43 0.46
N LYS A 57 -4.01 -6.74 0.61
CA LYS A 57 -2.84 -7.58 0.79
C LYS A 57 -2.79 -8.56 -0.37
N TYR A 58 -1.64 -8.76 -0.98
CA TYR A 58 -1.47 -9.68 -2.10
C TYR A 58 -0.03 -10.17 -2.17
N ARG A 59 0.23 -11.21 -2.97
CA ARG A 59 1.59 -11.62 -3.31
C ARG A 59 1.91 -11.24 -4.76
N HIS A 60 3.12 -10.77 -5.01
CA HIS A 60 3.63 -10.53 -6.35
C HIS A 60 5.02 -11.12 -6.47
N ARG A 61 5.19 -12.08 -7.39
CA ARG A 61 6.44 -12.86 -7.54
C ARG A 61 6.89 -13.48 -6.20
N GLY A 62 5.94 -14.06 -5.47
CA GLY A 62 6.17 -14.70 -4.17
C GLY A 62 6.30 -13.75 -2.97
N GLN A 63 6.50 -12.44 -3.16
CA GLN A 63 6.70 -11.47 -2.08
C GLN A 63 5.37 -10.85 -1.60
N LEU A 64 5.21 -10.71 -0.29
CA LEU A 64 4.04 -10.07 0.32
C LEU A 64 4.02 -8.57 -0.01
N ARG A 65 2.85 -8.03 -0.36
CA ARG A 65 2.67 -6.59 -0.61
C ARG A 65 1.37 -6.11 -0.01
N TYR A 66 1.39 -4.85 0.39
CA TYR A 66 0.21 -4.10 0.75
C TYR A 66 0.00 -2.96 -0.24
N GLY A 67 -1.25 -2.83 -0.69
CA GLY A 67 -1.71 -1.73 -1.51
C GLY A 67 -2.55 -0.77 -0.68
N PHE A 68 -2.28 0.53 -0.77
CA PHE A 68 -3.11 1.59 -0.18
C PHE A 68 -3.71 2.40 -1.32
N TRP A 69 -5.04 2.42 -1.43
CA TRP A 69 -5.74 3.19 -2.44
C TRP A 69 -6.53 4.33 -1.82
N HIS A 70 -6.25 5.58 -2.19
CA HIS A 70 -7.01 6.74 -1.73
C HIS A 70 -8.06 7.17 -2.76
N PRO A 71 -9.36 7.18 -2.44
CA PRO A 71 -10.41 7.42 -3.43
C PRO A 71 -10.38 8.83 -4.02
N ALA A 72 -10.18 9.86 -3.19
CA ALA A 72 -10.21 11.26 -3.64
C ALA A 72 -9.03 11.62 -4.57
N SER A 73 -7.81 11.17 -4.24
CA SER A 73 -6.63 11.43 -5.08
C SER A 73 -6.43 10.38 -6.17
N LYS A 74 -7.23 9.29 -6.15
CA LYS A 74 -7.08 8.12 -7.03
C LYS A 74 -5.68 7.49 -6.96
N LEU A 75 -4.93 7.74 -5.89
CA LEU A 75 -3.56 7.29 -5.73
C LEU A 75 -3.52 5.88 -5.16
N PHE A 76 -2.75 4.99 -5.80
CA PHE A 76 -2.44 3.66 -5.32
C PHE A 76 -0.96 3.57 -4.94
N ILE A 77 -0.67 3.11 -3.73
CA ILE A 77 0.69 3.00 -3.17
C ILE A 77 0.98 1.55 -2.85
N VAL A 78 2.17 1.09 -3.24
CA VAL A 78 2.63 -0.28 -2.97
C VAL A 78 3.76 -0.26 -1.96
N TRP A 79 3.53 -0.90 -0.82
CA TRP A 79 4.51 -1.14 0.22
C TRP A 79 4.77 -2.64 0.36
N ARG A 80 6.05 -3.03 0.40
CA ARG A 80 6.51 -4.38 0.75
C ARG A 80 7.02 -4.32 2.19
N PRO A 81 6.43 -5.08 3.13
CA PRO A 81 6.99 -5.20 4.48
C PRO A 81 8.32 -5.96 4.45
N ALA A 82 9.09 -5.90 5.53
CA ALA A 82 10.24 -6.79 5.68
C ALA A 82 9.78 -8.26 5.75
N GLU A 83 10.48 -9.13 5.03
CA GLU A 83 10.35 -10.59 5.06
C GLU A 83 11.77 -11.20 5.19
N GLU A 84 11.89 -12.50 5.47
CA GLU A 84 13.19 -13.16 5.57
C GLU A 84 14.03 -12.91 4.30
N GLY A 85 15.21 -12.31 4.47
CA GLY A 85 16.10 -11.95 3.36
C GLY A 85 15.72 -10.69 2.58
N TYR A 86 14.68 -9.96 2.98
CA TYR A 86 14.23 -8.74 2.31
C TYR A 86 13.93 -7.61 3.28
N GLU A 87 14.53 -6.44 3.05
CA GLU A 87 14.11 -5.22 3.73
C GLU A 87 12.74 -4.74 3.25
N SER A 88 12.04 -4.05 4.14
CA SER A 88 10.84 -3.29 3.82
C SER A 88 11.17 -2.20 2.80
N GLU A 89 10.29 -1.98 1.83
CA GLU A 89 10.44 -0.90 0.86
C GLU A 89 9.11 -0.49 0.21
N TYR A 90 8.99 0.78 -0.12
CA TYR A 90 7.99 1.27 -1.07
C TYR A 90 8.45 1.02 -2.50
N LYS A 91 7.59 0.34 -3.27
CA LYS A 91 7.91 -0.09 -4.65
C LYS A 91 7.49 0.94 -5.68
N THR A 92 6.29 1.52 -5.53
CA THR A 92 5.72 2.45 -6.51
C THR A 92 4.49 3.16 -5.96
N CYS A 93 4.20 4.34 -6.52
CA CYS A 93 2.92 5.02 -6.43
C CYS A 93 2.43 5.35 -7.85
N PHE A 94 1.13 5.23 -8.10
CA PHE A 94 0.53 5.54 -9.40
C PHE A 94 -0.96 5.81 -9.28
N TYR A 95 -1.54 6.48 -10.28
CA TYR A 95 -2.97 6.78 -10.31
C TYR A 95 -3.79 5.61 -10.88
N VAL A 96 -4.92 5.34 -10.26
CA VAL A 96 -5.89 4.31 -10.68
C VAL A 96 -7.29 4.86 -10.59
N ARG A 97 -8.00 4.91 -11.73
CA ARG A 97 -9.37 5.46 -11.80
C ARG A 97 -10.38 4.68 -10.95
N SER A 98 -10.32 3.35 -10.98
CA SER A 98 -11.17 2.47 -10.17
C SER A 98 -10.31 1.57 -9.30
N GLY A 99 -10.01 2.02 -8.09
CA GLY A 99 -9.16 1.25 -7.18
C GLY A 99 -9.79 -0.05 -6.74
N MET A 100 -11.12 -0.13 -6.59
CA MET A 100 -11.79 -1.39 -6.28
C MET A 100 -11.66 -2.43 -7.39
N ALA A 101 -11.85 -2.03 -8.65
CA ALA A 101 -11.65 -2.94 -9.78
C ALA A 101 -10.19 -3.38 -9.88
N TYR A 102 -9.25 -2.45 -9.69
CA TYR A 102 -7.83 -2.75 -9.70
C TYR A 102 -7.44 -3.72 -8.58
N MET A 103 -7.82 -3.44 -7.34
CA MET A 103 -7.52 -4.31 -6.19
C MET A 103 -8.06 -5.71 -6.40
N ARG A 104 -9.31 -5.86 -6.89
CA ARG A 104 -9.91 -7.18 -7.18
C ARG A 104 -9.21 -7.92 -8.32
N GLY A 105 -8.54 -7.21 -9.23
CA GLY A 105 -7.75 -7.81 -10.30
C GLY A 105 -6.36 -8.28 -9.88
N LEU A 106 -5.93 -7.99 -8.65
CA LEU A 106 -4.65 -8.47 -8.14
C LEU A 106 -4.74 -9.98 -7.81
N GLU A 107 -3.70 -10.71 -8.18
CA GLU A 107 -3.61 -12.14 -7.93
C GLU A 107 -3.53 -12.44 -6.42
N ASN A 108 -4.32 -13.42 -5.94
CA ASN A 108 -4.36 -13.85 -4.54
C ASN A 108 -4.57 -12.68 -3.56
N VAL A 109 -5.44 -11.75 -3.93
CA VAL A 109 -5.72 -10.56 -3.14
C VAL A 109 -6.68 -10.83 -1.99
N GLU A 110 -6.36 -10.26 -0.85
CA GLU A 110 -7.20 -10.14 0.33
C GLU A 110 -7.50 -8.64 0.56
N ILE A 111 -8.77 -8.24 0.48
CA ILE A 111 -9.17 -6.87 0.78
C ILE A 111 -9.33 -6.73 2.29
N LEU A 112 -8.39 -6.02 2.92
CA LEU A 112 -8.38 -5.80 4.37
C LEU A 112 -9.29 -4.65 4.79
N ARG A 113 -9.37 -3.60 3.97
CA ARG A 113 -10.23 -2.45 4.22
C ARG A 113 -10.83 -1.95 2.91
N LEU A 114 -12.14 -1.82 2.87
CA LEU A 114 -12.81 -1.15 1.76
C LEU A 114 -12.57 0.37 1.82
N PRO A 115 -12.32 1.02 0.67
CA PRO A 115 -12.28 2.47 0.60
C PRO A 115 -13.65 3.06 0.92
N ARG A 116 -13.65 4.28 1.44
CA ARG A 116 -14.87 5.04 1.76
C ARG A 116 -14.84 6.35 1.00
N GLU A 117 -15.98 6.75 0.45
CA GLU A 117 -16.12 8.05 -0.21
C GLU A 117 -16.19 9.20 0.81
#